data_AF-A0A371E2N6-F1
#
_entry.id   AF-A0A371E2N6-F1
#
_cell.length_a   1.000
_cell.length_b   1.000
_cell.length_c   1.000
_cell.angle_alpha   90.00
_cell.angle_beta   90.00
_cell.angle_gamma   90.00
#
_symmetry.space_group_name_H-M   'P 1'
#
loop_
_entity.id
_entity.type
_entity.pdbx_description
1 polymer ?
#
loop_
_entity_poly.entity_id
_entity_poly.type
_entity_poly.pdbx_seq_one_letter_code
_entity_poly.pdbx_strand_id
1 'polypeptide(L)'
;MTNLVEFGYATSVKEVELTKAQQKELKDLTMKDLKENARVKCSTLQALTRDFEILEMKVGEVIIEYFARVMNIVNKMGSNEEDMKEVTIVKKILRNFLSSSSLLLLPY
;
A
#
# COMPACT_ATOMS: atom_id res chain seq x y z
N MET A 1 28.60 61.60 -26.43
CA MET A 1 29.11 60.31 -25.93
C MET A 1 28.32 59.94 -24.70
N THR A 2 27.77 58.71 -24.70
CA THR A 2 27.50 57.82 -23.55
C THR A 2 26.65 58.39 -22.40
N ASN A 3 25.56 57.81 -21.90
CA ASN A 3 24.95 56.47 -21.85
C ASN A 3 23.87 56.67 -20.74
N LEU A 4 22.78 55.94 -20.55
CA LEU A 4 22.35 54.62 -20.96
C LEU A 4 20.82 54.62 -20.81
N VAL A 5 20.17 53.88 -21.70
CA VAL A 5 18.73 53.75 -21.91
C VAL A 5 18.03 53.17 -20.68
N GLU A 6 16.88 53.78 -20.35
CA GLU A 6 15.80 53.19 -19.55
C GLU A 6 15.29 51.92 -20.25
N PHE A 7 15.88 50.77 -19.93
CA PHE A 7 15.35 49.45 -20.31
C PHE A 7 15.02 48.75 -18.99
N GLY A 8 13.73 48.48 -18.74
CA GLY A 8 13.17 47.15 -18.99
C GLY A 8 13.66 46.20 -17.89
N TYR A 9 12.84 45.60 -17.05
CA TYR A 9 11.52 45.05 -17.30
C TYR A 9 10.81 44.98 -15.95
N ALA A 10 9.50 45.30 -15.93
CA ALA A 10 8.65 44.68 -14.93
C ALA A 10 8.87 43.18 -15.05
N THR A 11 9.39 42.53 -14.00
CA THR A 11 9.17 41.10 -13.82
C THR A 11 7.67 40.93 -13.59
N SER A 12 6.88 41.02 -14.66
CA SER A 12 5.64 40.29 -14.73
C SER A 12 6.10 38.84 -14.67
N VAL A 13 6.02 38.25 -13.49
CA VAL A 13 5.62 36.85 -13.40
C VAL A 13 4.26 36.85 -14.11
N LYS A 14 4.30 36.72 -15.44
CA LYS A 14 3.13 36.37 -16.23
C LYS A 14 2.77 35.04 -15.62
N GLU A 15 1.72 35.04 -14.83
CA GLU A 15 0.90 33.87 -14.60
C GLU A 15 0.83 33.18 -15.96
N VAL A 16 1.55 32.07 -16.10
CA VAL A 16 1.65 31.36 -17.37
C VAL A 16 0.26 30.78 -17.56
N GLU A 17 -0.59 31.50 -18.27
CA GLU A 17 -1.90 31.01 -18.68
C GLU A 17 -1.65 29.78 -19.53
N LEU A 18 -1.83 28.61 -18.92
CA LEU A 18 -1.66 27.32 -19.59
C LEU A 18 -2.62 27.30 -20.78
N THR A 19 -2.08 27.00 -21.96
CA THR A 19 -2.92 26.78 -23.15
C THR A 19 -3.88 25.62 -22.90
N LYS A 20 -5.03 25.63 -23.57
CA LYS A 20 -6.04 24.56 -23.44
C LYS A 20 -5.47 23.15 -23.68
N ALA A 21 -4.45 23.04 -24.55
CA ALA A 21 -3.73 21.80 -24.79
C ALA A 21 -2.93 21.33 -23.56
N GLN A 22 -2.18 22.23 -22.93
CA GLN A 22 -1.42 21.94 -21.71
C GLN A 22 -2.33 21.60 -20.52
N GLN A 23 -3.48 22.29 -20.40
CA GLN A 23 -4.46 21.98 -19.34
C GLN A 23 -5.04 20.57 -19.51
N LYS A 24 -5.30 20.18 -20.76
CA LYS A 24 -5.77 18.83 -21.09
C LYS A 24 -4.70 17.80 -20.77
N GLU A 25 -3.45 18.02 -21.17
CA GLU A 25 -2.34 17.11 -20.91
C GLU A 25 -2.06 16.94 -19.41
N LEU A 26 -2.11 18.03 -18.63
CA LEU A 26 -1.98 17.99 -17.17
C LEU A 26 -3.12 17.18 -16.52
N LYS A 27 -4.35 17.35 -17.01
CA LYS A 27 -5.51 16.58 -16.53
C LYS A 27 -5.39 15.09 -16.87
N ASP A 28 -4.91 14.77 -18.06
CA ASP A 28 -4.71 13.38 -18.49
C ASP A 28 -3.58 12.71 -17.69
N LEU A 29 -2.50 13.43 -17.40
CA LEU A 29 -1.39 12.97 -16.57
C LEU A 29 -1.85 12.70 -15.13
N THR A 30 -2.53 13.67 -14.50
CA THR A 30 -3.05 13.50 -13.13
C THR A 30 -4.04 12.34 -13.03
N MET A 31 -4.91 12.15 -14.03
CA MET A 31 -5.83 11.01 -14.06
C MET A 31 -5.10 9.67 -14.22
N LYS A 32 -4.03 9.63 -15.02
CA LYS A 32 -3.19 8.45 -15.19
C LYS A 32 -2.49 8.09 -13.88
N ASP A 33 -1.89 9.06 -13.19
CA ASP A 33 -1.18 8.86 -11.92
C ASP A 33 -2.14 8.35 -10.83
N LEU A 34 -3.36 8.89 -10.75
CA LEU A 34 -4.39 8.41 -9.83
C LEU A 34 -4.78 6.95 -10.11
N LYS A 35 -4.95 6.58 -11.39
CA LYS A 35 -5.28 5.21 -11.80
C LYS A 35 -4.13 4.25 -11.51
N GLU A 36 -2.89 4.65 -11.76
CA GLU A 36 -1.71 3.86 -11.46
C GLU A 36 -1.56 3.64 -9.96
N ASN A 37 -1.71 4.70 -9.15
CA ASN A 37 -1.69 4.60 -7.70
C ASN A 37 -2.79 3.68 -7.17
N ALA A 38 -4.02 3.79 -7.69
CA ALA A 38 -5.12 2.89 -7.33
C ALA A 38 -4.81 1.43 -7.69
N ARG A 39 -4.23 1.18 -8.87
CA ARG A 39 -3.83 -0.17 -9.30
C ARG A 39 -2.74 -0.75 -8.42
N VAL A 40 -1.73 0.04 -8.06
CA VAL A 40 -0.65 -0.38 -7.16
C VAL A 40 -1.23 -0.73 -5.79
N LYS A 41 -2.05 0.14 -5.19
CA LYS A 41 -2.75 -0.14 -3.92
C LYS A 41 -3.55 -1.45 -3.97
N CYS A 42 -4.38 -1.65 -4.99
CA CYS A 42 -5.15 -2.89 -5.16
C CYS A 42 -4.24 -4.13 -5.29
N SER A 43 -3.13 -4.01 -6.03
CA SER A 43 -2.19 -5.12 -6.24
C SER A 43 -1.44 -5.48 -4.95
N THR A 44 -1.04 -4.47 -4.16
CA THR A 44 -0.40 -4.66 -2.85
C THR A 44 -1.36 -5.30 -1.85
N LEU A 45 -2.61 -4.83 -1.81
CA LEU A 45 -3.64 -5.40 -0.95
C LEU A 45 -3.92 -6.86 -1.30
N GLN A 46 -4.13 -7.16 -2.59
CA GLN A 46 -4.35 -8.53 -3.06
C GLN A 46 -3.17 -9.47 -2.73
N ALA A 47 -1.93 -9.00 -2.83
CA ALA A 47 -0.76 -9.78 -2.46
C ALA A 47 -0.75 -10.09 -0.96
N LEU A 48 -1.02 -9.09 -0.11
CA LEU A 48 -1.12 -9.29 1.33
C LEU A 48 -2.26 -10.24 1.70
N THR A 49 -3.43 -10.14 1.06
CA THR A 49 -4.57 -11.05 1.30
C THR A 49 -4.16 -12.47 1.02
N ARG A 50 -3.49 -12.71 -0.12
CA ARG A 50 -2.96 -14.03 -0.47
C ARG A 50 -1.94 -14.53 0.55
N ASP A 51 -1.00 -13.68 0.98
CA ASP A 51 0.01 -14.02 1.98
C ASP A 51 -0.65 -14.41 3.31
N PHE A 52 -1.72 -13.73 3.72
CA PHE A 52 -2.50 -14.06 4.92
C PHE A 52 -3.28 -15.38 4.76
N GLU A 53 -3.87 -15.61 3.58
CA GLU A 53 -4.63 -16.84 3.29
C GLU A 53 -3.75 -18.08 3.42
N ILE A 54 -2.53 -18.04 2.85
CA ILE A 54 -1.58 -19.16 2.88
C ILE A 54 -0.75 -19.22 4.17
N LEU A 55 -0.88 -18.23 5.07
CA LEU A 55 -0.13 -18.18 6.31
C LEU A 55 -0.54 -19.33 7.24
N GLU A 56 0.40 -20.22 7.49
CA GLU A 56 0.27 -21.35 8.41
C GLU A 56 1.43 -21.39 9.42
N MET A 57 1.21 -22.06 10.55
CA MET A 57 2.28 -22.33 11.51
C MET A 57 3.26 -23.32 10.88
N LYS A 58 4.55 -23.01 10.94
CA LYS A 58 5.58 -23.95 10.47
C LYS A 58 5.82 -25.03 11.51
N VAL A 59 6.23 -26.21 11.06
CA VAL A 59 6.63 -27.30 11.96
C VAL A 59 7.84 -26.85 12.79
N GLY A 60 7.72 -26.91 14.12
CA GLY A 60 8.77 -26.48 15.05
C GLY A 60 8.81 -24.97 15.31
N GLU A 61 7.92 -24.17 14.71
CA GLU A 61 7.79 -22.75 15.04
C GLU A 61 7.05 -22.55 16.37
N VAL A 62 7.59 -21.68 17.22
CA VAL A 62 6.93 -21.30 18.47
C VAL A 62 5.80 -20.29 18.22
N ILE A 63 4.75 -20.36 19.03
CA ILE A 63 3.54 -19.56 18.85
C ILE A 63 3.80 -18.05 18.80
N ILE A 64 4.81 -17.57 19.54
CA ILE A 64 5.19 -16.15 19.58
C ILE A 64 5.75 -15.69 18.23
N GLU A 65 6.59 -16.50 17.59
CA GLU A 65 7.15 -16.20 16.26
C GLU A 65 6.05 -16.19 15.20
N TYR A 66 5.14 -17.16 15.27
CA TYR A 66 3.99 -17.22 14.37
C TYR A 66 3.10 -15.97 14.54
N PHE A 67 2.81 -15.58 15.78
CA PHE A 67 2.02 -14.38 16.09
C PHE A 67 2.68 -13.12 15.53
N ALA A 68 4.00 -12.98 15.67
CA ALA A 68 4.74 -11.85 15.11
C ALA A 68 4.60 -11.76 13.58
N ARG A 69 4.62 -12.90 12.86
CA ARG A 69 4.39 -12.91 11.41
C ARG A 69 2.97 -12.51 11.03
N VAL A 70 1.98 -13.02 11.76
CA VAL A 70 0.57 -12.65 11.56
C VAL A 70 0.38 -11.14 11.73
N MET A 71 0.91 -10.58 12.83
CA MET A 71 0.82 -9.14 13.11
C MET A 71 1.53 -8.29 12.05
N ASN A 72 2.66 -8.75 11.53
CA ASN A 72 3.35 -8.03 10.44
C ASN A 72 2.49 -7.91 9.18
N ILE A 73 1.75 -8.96 8.81
CA ILE A 73 0.85 -8.94 7.64
C ILE A 73 -0.36 -8.05 7.92
N VAL A 74 -0.96 -8.17 9.11
CA VAL A 74 -2.09 -7.33 9.55
C VAL A 74 -1.71 -5.84 9.52
N ASN A 75 -0.55 -5.48 10.07
CA ASN A 75 -0.09 -4.09 10.12
C ASN A 75 0.13 -3.51 8.72
N LYS A 76 0.61 -4.34 7.77
CA LYS A 76 0.77 -3.95 6.36
C LYS A 76 -0.58 -3.76 5.66
N MET A 77 -1.60 -4.56 5.98
CA MET A 77 -2.95 -4.38 5.45
C MET A 77 -3.63 -3.13 6.01
N GLY A 78 -3.54 -2.91 7.33
CA GLY A 78 -4.13 -1.72 7.98
C GLY A 78 -3.50 -0.41 7.50
N SER A 79 -2.20 -0.42 7.17
CA SER A 79 -1.52 0.73 6.56
C SER A 79 -2.00 1.05 5.14
N ASN A 80 -2.67 0.10 4.48
CA ASN A 80 -3.29 0.26 3.17
C ASN A 80 -4.79 0.62 3.25
N GLU A 81 -5.26 1.12 4.41
CA GLU A 81 -6.65 1.51 4.68
C GLU A 81 -7.67 0.36 4.65
N GLU A 82 -7.21 -0.90 4.76
CA GLU A 82 -8.10 -2.06 4.89
C GLU A 82 -8.28 -2.44 6.37
N ASP A 83 -9.49 -2.26 6.90
CA ASP A 83 -9.83 -2.65 8.26
C ASP A 83 -9.95 -4.18 8.38
N MET A 84 -8.88 -4.82 8.84
CA MET A 84 -8.94 -6.24 9.19
C MET A 84 -9.52 -6.39 10.61
N LYS A 85 -10.70 -7.02 10.71
CA LYS A 85 -11.36 -7.28 12.00
C LYS A 85 -10.49 -8.17 12.89
N GLU A 86 -10.23 -7.73 14.11
CA GLU A 86 -9.47 -8.49 15.13
C GLU A 86 -10.01 -9.92 15.32
N VAL A 87 -11.33 -10.09 15.26
CA VAL A 87 -12.00 -11.39 15.34
C VAL A 87 -11.54 -12.36 14.24
N THR A 88 -11.26 -11.87 13.03
CA THR A 88 -10.78 -12.70 11.91
C THR A 88 -9.34 -13.16 12.17
N ILE A 89 -8.50 -12.28 12.72
CA ILE A 89 -7.10 -12.57 13.07
C ILE A 89 -7.05 -13.64 14.16
N VAL A 90 -7.79 -13.45 15.26
CA VAL A 90 -7.85 -14.39 16.38
C VAL A 90 -8.38 -15.75 15.92
N LYS A 91 -9.44 -15.80 15.11
CA LYS A 91 -9.96 -17.06 14.56
C LYS A 91 -8.92 -17.80 13.70
N LYS A 92 -8.17 -17.09 12.85
CA LYS A 92 -7.11 -17.69 12.02
C LYS A 92 -5.99 -18.27 12.88
N ILE A 93 -5.55 -17.53 13.90
CA ILE A 93 -4.51 -18.00 14.83
C ILE A 93 -4.95 -19.25 15.58
N LEU A 94 -6.16 -19.22 16.18
CA LEU A 94 -6.70 -20.35 16.92
C LEU A 94 -6.86 -21.59 16.04
N ARG A 95 -7.34 -21.42 14.80
CA ARG A 95 -7.48 -22.54 13.86
C ARG A 95 -6.15 -23.20 13.55
N ASN A 96 -5.12 -22.42 13.19
CA ASN A 96 -3.81 -22.97 12.84
C ASN A 96 -3.13 -23.64 14.05
N PHE A 97 -3.27 -23.07 15.25
CA PHE A 97 -2.73 -23.65 16.47
C PHE A 97 -3.41 -24.97 16.85
N LEU A 98 -4.74 -25.04 16.73
CA LEU A 98 -5.48 -26.28 16.99
C LEU A 98 -5.17 -27.34 15.93
N SER A 99 -5.05 -26.96 14.67
CA SER A 99 -4.69 -27.86 13.56
C SER A 99 -3.26 -28.41 13.68
N SER A 100 -2.28 -27.59 14.04
CA SER A 100 -0.90 -28.06 14.27
C SER A 100 -0.81 -29.02 15.45
N SER A 101 -1.61 -28.80 16.50
CA SER A 101 -1.65 -29.66 17.69
C SER A 101 -2.37 -30.99 17.42
N SER A 102 -3.40 -30.99 16.57
CA SER A 102 -4.16 -32.20 16.21
C SER A 102 -3.47 -33.06 15.12
N LEU A 103 -2.65 -32.47 14.25
CA LEU A 103 -1.78 -33.20 13.32
C LEU A 103 -0.70 -34.04 14.01
N LEU A 104 -0.34 -33.71 15.26
CA LEU A 104 0.62 -34.47 16.08
C LEU A 104 -0.02 -35.66 16.82
N LEU A 105 -1.34 -35.87 16.71
CA LEU A 105 -2.09 -36.91 17.44
C LEU A 105 -2.65 -38.02 16.54
N LEU A 106 -2.08 -38.26 15.35
CA LEU A 106 -2.43 -39.46 14.60
C LEU A 106 -1.81 -40.70 15.28
N PRO A 107 -2.61 -41.72 15.62
CA PRO A 107 -2.13 -42.89 16.35
C PRO A 107 -1.23 -43.74 15.45
N TYR A 108 -0.06 -44.10 15.96
CA TYR A 108 0.74 -45.22 15.47
C TYR A 108 0.10 -46.55 15.88
#